data_AF-A0A846HYA2-F1
#
_entry.id   AF-A0A846HYA2-F1
#
_cell.length_a   1.000
_cell.length_b   1.000
_cell.length_c   1.000
_cell.angle_alpha   90.00
_cell.angle_beta   90.00
_cell.angle_gamma   90.00
#
_symmetry.space_group_name_H-M   'P 1'
#
loop_
_entity.id
_entity.type
_entity.pdbx_description
1 polymer ?
#
loop_
_entity_poly.entity_id
_entity_poly.type
_entity_poly.pdbx_seq_one_letter_code
_entity_poly.pdbx_strand_id
1 'polypeptide(L)' 'MIERLAVIGVGLIGGSLARALRSADAVGEVVGCGRSIENLELALELGVIDDYASDPGDAVAGADMVFIAVPL' A
#
# COMPACT_ATOMS: atom_id res chain seq x y z
N MET A 1 0.01 -12.09 11.40
CA MET A 1 0.95 -11.45 10.48
C MET A 1 0.20 -11.25 9.18
N ILE A 2 0.31 -10.08 8.54
CA ILE A 2 -0.30 -9.82 7.23
C ILE A 2 0.77 -10.16 6.20
N GLU A 3 0.61 -11.23 5.43
CA GLU A 3 1.65 -11.60 4.46
C GLU A 3 1.66 -10.60 3.30
N ARG A 4 0.47 -10.22 2.80
CA ARG A 4 0.29 -9.22 1.74
C ARG A 4 -0.81 -8.22 2.06
N LEU A 5 -0.43 -6.94 2.15
CA LEU A 5 -1.32 -5.80 2.39
C LEU A 5 -1.54 -5.00 1.10
N ALA A 6 -2.79 -4.84 0.68
CA ALA A 6 -3.14 -3.89 -0.37
C ALA A 6 -3.58 -2.54 0.23
N VAL A 7 -2.98 -1.44 -0.21
CA VAL A 7 -3.31 -0.07 0.24
C VAL A 7 -3.90 0.73 -0.91
N ILE A 8 -5.22 0.95 -0.87
CA ILE A 8 -5.92 1.79 -1.85
C ILE A 8 -5.89 3.24 -1.33
N GLY A 9 -4.99 4.05 -1.89
CA GLY A 9 -4.72 5.42 -1.44
C GLY A 9 -3.43 5.54 -0.63
N VAL A 10 -2.28 5.52 -1.31
CA VAL A 10 -0.94 5.68 -0.69
C VAL A 10 -0.61 7.16 -0.43
N GLY A 11 -1.45 7.80 0.38
CA GLY A 11 -1.24 9.17 0.86
C GLY A 11 -0.64 9.22 2.28
N LEU A 12 -0.88 10.32 2.99
CA LEU A 12 -0.44 10.46 4.39
C LEU A 12 -0.94 9.32 5.29
N ILE A 13 -2.23 8.98 5.21
CA ILE A 13 -2.84 7.94 6.08
C ILE A 13 -2.39 6.54 5.65
N GLY A 14 -2.59 6.18 4.38
CA GLY A 14 -2.21 4.86 3.85
C GLY A 14 -0.72 4.57 4.01
N GLY A 15 0.14 5.54 3.68
CA GLY A 15 1.58 5.40 3.82
C GLY A 15 2.04 5.34 5.28
N SER A 16 1.42 6.11 6.19
CA SER A 16 1.77 6.05 7.62
C SER A 16 1.41 4.71 8.24
N LEU A 17 0.25 4.13 7.88
CA LEU A 17 -0.13 2.79 8.34
C LEU A 17 0.86 1.74 7.83
N ALA A 18 1.17 1.75 6.53
CA ALA A 18 2.13 0.81 5.94
C ALA A 18 3.48 0.85 6.67
N ARG A 19 4.01 2.04 6.93
CA ARG A 19 5.26 2.24 7.69
C ARG A 19 5.16 1.75 9.14
N ALA A 20 4.05 2.01 9.82
CA ALA A 20 3.83 1.55 11.18
C ALA A 20 3.78 0.02 11.26
N LEU A 21 3.09 -0.64 10.31
CA LEU A 21 3.03 -2.09 10.23
C LEU A 21 4.40 -2.72 9.94
N ARG A 22 5.19 -2.12 9.04
CA ARG A 22 6.58 -2.56 8.81
C ARG A 22 7.44 -2.42 10.06
N SER A 23 7.33 -1.28 10.75
CA SER A 23 8.09 -1.02 11.98
C SER A 23 7.72 -1.96 13.11
N ALA A 24 6.50 -2.52 13.09
CA ALA A 24 6.01 -3.51 14.04
C ALA A 24 6.26 -4.97 13.61
N ASP A 25 6.97 -5.21 12.50
CA ASP A 25 7.19 -6.53 11.91
C ASP A 25 5.85 -7.30 11.68
N ALA A 26 4.80 -6.54 11.34
CA ALA A 26 3.44 -7.05 11.24
C ALA A 26 2.96 -7.27 9.81
N VAL A 27 3.75 -6.85 8.81
CA VAL A 27 3.45 -6.97 7.38
C VAL A 27 4.66 -7.45 6.59
N GLY A 28 4.45 -8.39 5.65
CA GLY A 28 5.47 -8.87 4.72
C GLY A 28 5.60 -7.97 3.49
N GLU A 29 4.57 -7.98 2.63
CA GLU A 29 4.50 -7.23 1.38
C GLU A 29 3.39 -6.16 1.43
N VAL A 30 3.65 -4.99 0.85
CA VAL A 30 2.67 -3.90 0.70
C VAL A 30 2.53 -3.50 -0.76
N VAL A 31 1.34 -3.67 -1.32
CA VAL A 31 0.98 -3.26 -2.69
C VAL A 31 0.17 -1.98 -2.65
N GLY A 32 0.69 -0.92 -3.27
CA GLY A 32 0.01 0.37 -3.37
C GLY A 32 -0.94 0.47 -4.56
N CYS A 33 -2.05 1.17 -4.40
CA CYS A 33 -2.92 1.56 -5.50
C CYS A 33 -3.31 3.04 -5.40
N GLY A 34 -3.31 3.74 -6.52
CA GLY A 34 -3.58 5.16 -6.58
C GLY A 34 -3.69 5.69 -8.00
N ARG A 35 -4.14 6.95 -8.11
CA ARG A 35 -4.36 7.62 -9.40
C ARG A 35 -3.10 8.28 -9.98
N SER A 36 -2.17 8.68 -9.12
CA SER A 36 -0.92 9.34 -9.52
C SER A 36 0.20 8.31 -9.48
N ILE A 37 0.70 7.94 -10.66
CA ILE A 37 1.84 7.02 -10.80
C ILE A 37 3.07 7.64 -10.13
N GLU A 38 3.31 8.94 -10.32
CA GLU A 38 4.41 9.68 -9.70
C GLU A 38 4.44 9.51 -8.16
N ASN A 39 3.28 9.55 -7.49
CA ASN A 39 3.20 9.32 -6.05
C ASN A 39 3.45 7.86 -5.66
N LEU A 40 3.06 6.90 -6.51
CA LEU A 40 3.30 5.47 -6.27
C LEU A 40 4.78 5.14 -6.45
N GLU A 41 5.43 5.68 -7.48
CA GLU A 41 6.87 5.56 -7.70
C GLU A 41 7.64 6.17 -6.52
N LEU A 42 7.27 7.38 -6.06
CA LEU A 42 7.87 7.97 -4.88
C LEU A 42 7.66 7.10 -3.62
N ALA A 43 6.47 6.51 -3.45
CA ALA A 43 6.21 5.63 -2.31
C ALA A 43 7.06 4.34 -2.36
N LEU A 44 7.31 3.82 -3.55
CA LEU A 44 8.21 2.69 -3.79
C LEU A 44 9.66 3.07 -3.47
N GLU A 45 10.14 4.20 -3.98
CA GLU A 45 11.48 4.72 -3.69
C GLU A 45 11.72 4.97 -2.20
N LEU A 46 10.68 5.43 -1.47
CA LEU A 46 10.72 5.68 -0.03
C LEU A 46 10.55 4.41 0.83
N GLY A 47 10.42 3.23 0.21
CA GLY A 47 10.21 1.95 0.89
C GLY A 47 8.90 1.86 1.67
N VAL A 48 7.89 2.67 1.30
CA VAL A 48 6.55 2.61 1.92
C VAL A 48 5.81 1.36 1.41
N ILE A 49 5.88 1.13 0.10
CA ILE A 49 5.29 0.00 -0.62
C ILE A 49 6.40 -0.82 -1.30
N ASP A 50 6.13 -2.08 -1.60
CA ASP A 50 7.05 -2.98 -2.34
C ASP A 50 6.68 -3.07 -3.82
N ASP A 51 5.41 -2.84 -4.16
CA ASP A 51 4.91 -2.83 -5.53
C ASP A 51 3.69 -1.91 -5.65
N TYR A 52 3.25 -1.60 -6.87
CA TYR A 52 2.03 -0.85 -7.11
C TYR A 52 1.25 -1.32 -8.33
N ALA A 53 -0.08 -1.12 -8.29
CA ALA A 53 -0.97 -1.35 -9.42
C ALA A 53 -1.89 -0.15 -9.65
N SER A 54 -2.19 0.13 -10.92
CA SER A 54 -3.13 1.19 -11.31
C SER A 54 -4.60 0.78 -11.16
N ASP A 55 -4.88 -0.52 -11.26
CA ASP A 55 -6.22 -1.08 -11.04
C ASP A 55 -6.35 -1.62 -9.61
N PRO A 56 -7.41 -1.27 -8.87
CA PRO A 56 -7.65 -1.81 -7.54
C PRO A 56 -7.82 -3.34 -7.50
N GLY A 57 -8.40 -3.94 -8.55
CA GLY A 57 -8.58 -5.39 -8.67
C GLY A 57 -7.24 -6.11 -8.73
N ASP A 58 -6.30 -5.58 -9.52
CA ASP A 58 -4.93 -6.09 -9.56
C ASP A 58 -4.21 -5.89 -8.21
N ALA A 59 -4.40 -4.72 -7.58
CA ALA A 59 -3.77 -4.42 -6.29
C ALA A 59 -4.19 -5.35 -5.15
N VAL A 60 -5.48 -5.75 -5.12
CA VAL A 60 -6.02 -6.64 -4.07
C VAL A 60 -5.82 -8.11 -4.36
N ALA A 61 -5.29 -8.48 -5.53
CA ALA A 61 -5.05 -9.86 -5.89
C ALA A 61 -4.09 -10.52 -4.88
N GLY A 62 -4.59 -11.55 -4.20
CA GLY A 62 -3.84 -12.30 -3.19
C GLY A 62 -3.60 -11.56 -1.87
N ALA A 63 -4.21 -10.39 -1.64
CA ALA A 63 -4.05 -9.67 -0.38
C ALA A 63 -4.81 -10.35 0.77
N ASP A 64 -4.16 -10.50 1.92
CA ASP A 64 -4.79 -10.97 3.16
C ASP A 64 -5.59 -9.85 3.82
N MET A 65 -5.20 -8.60 3.55
CA MET A 65 -5.83 -7.41 4.07
C MET A 65 -5.84 -6.30 3.02
N VAL A 66 -6.97 -5.59 2.94
CA VAL A 66 -7.13 -4.39 2.10
C VAL A 66 -7.41 -3.19 3.01
N PHE A 67 -6.61 -2.14 2.87
CA PHE A 67 -6.81 -0.87 3.56
C PHE A 67 -7.17 0.24 2.57
N ILE A 68 -8.37 0.81 2.73
CA ILE A 68 -8.89 1.86 1.85
C ILE A 68 -8.74 3.21 2.56
N ALA A 69 -7.88 4.07 2.02
CA ALA A 69 -7.51 5.37 2.57
C ALA A 69 -7.68 6.50 1.52
N VAL A 70 -8.83 6.51 0.84
CA VAL A 70 -9.20 7.55 -0.13
C VAL A 70 -10.19 8.56 0.48
N PRO A 71 -10.22 9.82 0.00
CA PRO A 71 -11.26 10.77 0.38
C PRO A 71 -12.67 10.30 -0.01
N LEU A 72 -13.68 10.69 0.78
CA LEU A 72 -15.12 10.45 0.54
C LEU A 72 -15.82 11.72 0.04
#